data_AF-A0A6G7PXG1-F1
#
_entry.id   AF-A0A6G7PXG1-F1
#
_cell.length_a   1.000
_cell.length_b   1.000
_cell.length_c   1.000
_cell.angle_alpha   90.00
_cell.angle_beta   90.00
_cell.angle_gamma   90.00
#
_symmetry.space_group_name_H-M   'P 1'
#
loop_
_entity.id
_entity.type
_entity.pdbx_description
1 polymer ?
#
loop_
_entity_poly.entity_id
_entity_poly.type
_entity_poly.pdbx_seq_one_letter_code
_entity_poly.pdbx_strand_id
1 'polypeptide(L)' 'MTNKEEKLMTVKEVAEYLRLDEHTVYRMARKGEIPAFKIAGQWKYIFNCYQKIA' A
#
# COMPACT_ATOMS: atom_id res chain seq x y z
N MET A 1 0.94 -5.57 24.05
CA MET A 1 0.02 -6.03 23.00
C MET A 1 0.46 -5.44 21.67
N THR A 2 0.94 -6.25 20.73
CA THR A 2 1.37 -5.80 19.39
C THR A 2 0.22 -5.95 18.40
N ASN A 3 -0.68 -4.98 18.38
CA ASN A 3 -1.59 -4.83 17.23
C ASN A 3 -0.77 -4.25 16.08
N LYS A 4 -0.19 -5.12 15.25
CA LYS A 4 0.18 -4.79 13.88
C LYS A 4 -1.12 -4.54 13.13
N GLU A 5 -1.60 -3.31 13.17
CA GLU A 5 -2.81 -2.96 12.45
C GLU A 5 -2.49 -2.94 10.95
N GLU A 6 -2.87 -4.02 10.29
CA GLU A 6 -3.00 -4.07 8.84
C GLU A 6 -4.07 -3.07 8.42
N LYS A 7 -3.66 -1.80 8.23
CA LYS A 7 -4.58 -0.75 7.81
C LYS A 7 -4.86 -0.90 6.32
N LEU A 8 -6.12 -1.14 6.00
CA LEU A 8 -6.61 -1.15 4.63
C LEU A 8 -6.66 0.30 4.14
N MET A 9 -5.87 0.60 3.10
CA MET A 9 -5.80 1.93 2.50
C MET A 9 -6.15 1.86 1.01
N THR A 10 -6.63 2.98 0.49
CA THR A 10 -6.87 3.22 -0.93
C THR A 10 -5.58 3.70 -1.61
N VAL A 11 -5.56 3.70 -2.95
CA VAL A 11 -4.42 4.23 -3.73
C VAL A 11 -4.07 5.66 -3.31
N LYS A 12 -5.09 6.50 -3.06
CA LYS A 12 -4.93 7.90 -2.68
C LYS A 12 -4.26 8.07 -1.33
N GLU A 13 -4.75 7.35 -0.33
CA GLU A 13 -4.20 7.42 1.01
C GLU A 13 -2.75 6.89 1.03
N VAL A 14 -2.45 5.87 0.21
CA VAL A 14 -1.07 5.38 0.04
C VAL A 14 -0.19 6.40 -0.67
N ALA A 15 -0.71 7.06 -1.70
CA ALA A 15 -0.02 8.12 -2.43
C ALA A 15 0.32 9.30 -1.51
N GLU A 16 -0.64 9.77 -0.71
CA GLU A 16 -0.42 10.81 0.29
C GLU A 16 0.57 10.38 1.37
N TYR A 17 0.48 9.13 1.84
CA TYR A 17 1.37 8.60 2.87
C TYR A 17 2.82 8.52 2.40
N LEU A 18 3.05 7.97 1.20
CA LEU A 18 4.39 7.87 0.60
C LEU A 18 4.86 9.19 -0.04
N ARG A 19 3.97 10.19 -0.15
CA ARG A 19 4.19 11.42 -0.91
C ARG A 19 4.57 11.14 -2.36
N LEU A 20 3.93 10.14 -2.96
CA LEU A 20 4.11 9.72 -4.34
C LEU A 20 2.86 10.03 -5.15
N ASP A 21 3.02 10.11 -6.47
CA ASP A 21 1.90 10.19 -7.38
C ASP A 21 1.13 8.86 -7.44
N GLU A 22 -0.20 8.92 -7.60
CA GLU A 22 -1.08 7.74 -7.69
C GLU A 22 -0.65 6.76 -8.79
N HIS A 23 -0.13 7.25 -9.93
CA HIS A 23 0.37 6.42 -11.01
C HIS A 23 1.64 5.65 -10.61
N THR A 24 2.49 6.27 -9.79
CA THR A 24 3.69 5.60 -9.26
C THR A 24 3.30 4.49 -8.30
N VAL A 25 2.35 4.76 -7.40
CA VAL A 25 1.79 3.75 -6.48
C VAL A 25 1.16 2.60 -7.27
N TYR A 26 0.40 2.89 -8.32
CA TYR A 26 -0.19 1.87 -9.18
C TYR A 26 0.87 1.01 -9.88
N ARG A 27 1.95 1.63 -10.37
CA ARG A 27 3.08 0.92 -10.98
C ARG A 27 3.79 0.03 -9.96
N MET A 28 4.04 0.52 -8.74
CA MET A 28 4.64 -0.25 -7.66
C MET A 28 3.76 -1.43 -7.25
N ALA A 29 2.44 -1.22 -7.20
CA ALA A 29 1.45 -2.28 -6.93
C ALA A 29 1.51 -3.38 -7.99
N ARG A 30 1.56 -3.01 -9.28
CA ARG A 30 1.71 -3.97 -10.39
C ARG A 30 3.03 -4.72 -10.37
N LYS A 31 4.11 -4.07 -9.92
CA LYS A 31 5.43 -4.69 -9.77
C LYS A 31 5.54 -5.58 -8.52
N GLY A 32 4.59 -5.50 -7.58
CA GLY A 32 4.63 -6.21 -6.31
C GLY A 32 5.60 -5.60 -5.29
N GLU A 33 6.05 -4.35 -5.51
CA GLU A 33 6.93 -3.62 -4.58
C GLU A 33 6.18 -3.19 -3.31
N ILE A 34 4.85 -3.01 -3.41
CA ILE A 34 3.98 -2.73 -2.27
C ILE A 34 2.91 -3.81 -2.14
N PRO A 35 2.56 -4.21 -0.90
CA PRO A 35 1.49 -5.16 -0.63
C PRO A 35 0.12 -4.59 -1.06
N ALA A 36 -0.31 -5.00 -2.25
CA ALA A 36 -1.56 -4.59 -2.87
C ALA A 36 -2.35 -5.82 -3.33
N PHE A 37 -3.65 -5.82 -3.04
CA PHE A 37 -4.56 -6.91 -3.39
C PHE A 37 -5.73 -6.34 -4.19
N LYS A 38 -6.13 -7.05 -5.25
CA LYS A 38 -7.31 -6.68 -6.04
C LYS A 38 -8.52 -7.41 -5.48
N ILE A 39 -9.44 -6.67 -4.86
CA ILE A 39 -10.69 -7.21 -4.32
C ILE A 39 -11.85 -6.60 -5.11
N ALA A 40 -12.69 -7.44 -5.72
CA ALA A 40 -13.90 -7.03 -6.45
C ALA A 40 -13.69 -5.89 -7.48
N GLY A 41 -12.56 -5.90 -8.19
CA GLY A 41 -12.24 -4.88 -9.20
C GLY A 41 -11.51 -3.64 -8.69
N GLN A 42 -11.40 -3.46 -7.38
CA GLN A 42 -10.68 -2.35 -6.76
C GLN A 42 -9.33 -2.80 -6.17
N TRP A 43 -8.33 -1.92 -6.22
CA TRP A 43 -7.06 -2.14 -5.53
C TRP A 43 -7.18 -1.71 -4.08
N LYS A 44 -6.93 -2.64 -3.17
CA LYS A 44 -6.82 -2.42 -1.73
C LYS A 44 -5.38 -2.63 -1.32
N TYR A 45 -4.87 -1.77 -0.45
CA TYR A 45 -3.50 -1.81 0.01
C TYR A 45 -3.51 -2.16 1.49
N ILE A 46 -2.65 -3.09 1.87
CA ILE A 46 -2.45 -3.44 3.28
C ILE A 46 -1.10 -2.89 3.66
N PHE A 47 -1.06 -1.70 4.25
CA PHE A 47 0.19 -1.16 4.73
C PHE A 47 0.58 -1.88 6.02
N ASN A 48 1.32 -2.98 5.86
CA ASN A 48 2.10 -3.53 6.95
C ASN A 48 3.31 -2.60 7.12
N CYS A 49 3.36 -1.90 8.26
CA CYS A 49 4.51 -1.11 8.66
C CYS A 49 5.72 -2.05 8.85
N TYR A 50 6.39 -2.33 7.75
CA TYR A 50 7.78 -2.74 7.77
C TYR A 50 8.58 -1.64 7.08
N GLN A 51 8.90 -0.61 7.87
CA GLN A 51 10.27 -0.14 7.83
C GLN A 51 11.15 -1.35 8.14
N LYS A 52 11.74 -1.94 7.11
CA LYS A 52 13.07 -2.57 7.17
C LYS A 52 13.60 -2.64 5.74
N ILE A 53 14.12 -1.51 5.28
CA ILE A 53 15.28 -1.52 4.40
C ILE A 53 16.39 -0.90 5.26
N ALA A 54 17.08 -1.78 5.98
CA ALA A 54 18.44 -1.59 6.45
C ALA A 54 19.27 -2.66 5.73
#